data_AF-A0A1Y2R5U1-F1
#
_entry.id   AF-A0A1Y2R5U1-F1
#
_cell.length_a   1.000
_cell.length_b   1.000
_cell.length_c   1.000
_cell.angle_alpha   90.00
_cell.angle_beta   90.00
_cell.angle_gamma   90.00
#
_symmetry.space_group_name_H-M   'P 1'
#
loop_
_entity.id
_entity.type
_entity.pdbx_description
1 polymer ?
#
loop_
_entity_poly.entity_id
_entity_poly.type
_entity_poly.pdbx_seq_one_letter_code
_entity_poly.pdbx_strand_id
1 'polypeptide(L)'
;VLDRAALFRGYPKAVRTDNGPEFTSRAFMAWAQAHGIRHILIQPGRPMQNGYIESFNGKFRDEHLNECWFQTLHQARMAVAVWRTDYNEVRPHSSLGRMPPARFAELHRQRAGDAAQFPSTHHPID
;
A
#
# COMPACT_ATOMS: atom_id res chain seq x y z
N VAL A 1 -5.58 -12.64 -4.38
CA VAL A 1 -5.89 -11.29 -3.83
C VAL A 1 -4.81 -10.29 -4.19
N LEU A 2 -3.52 -10.60 -3.93
CA LEU A 2 -2.40 -9.68 -4.18
C LEU A 2 -2.24 -9.32 -5.66
N ASP A 3 -2.52 -10.23 -6.60
CA ASP A 3 -2.50 -9.90 -8.04
C ASP A 3 -3.51 -8.82 -8.41
N ARG A 4 -4.68 -8.77 -7.77
CA ARG A 4 -5.65 -7.69 -8.02
C ARG A 4 -5.11 -6.33 -7.57
N ALA A 5 -4.37 -6.29 -6.47
CA ALA A 5 -3.70 -5.07 -6.03
C ALA A 5 -2.57 -4.68 -7.00
N ALA A 6 -1.81 -5.66 -7.48
CA ALA A 6 -0.75 -5.45 -8.47
C ALA A 6 -1.29 -5.01 -9.84
N LEU A 7 -2.45 -5.48 -10.29
CA LEU A 7 -3.10 -5.00 -11.52
C LEU A 7 -3.40 -3.50 -11.44
N PHE A 8 -3.70 -2.98 -10.25
CA PHE A 8 -4.01 -1.56 -10.07
C PHE A 8 -2.77 -0.68 -9.85
N ARG A 9 -1.72 -1.19 -9.21
CA ARG A 9 -0.54 -0.40 -8.80
C ARG A 9 0.78 -0.79 -9.46
N GLY A 10 0.81 -1.90 -10.18
CA GLY A 10 2.02 -2.62 -10.56
C GLY A 10 2.54 -3.52 -9.43
N TYR A 11 3.39 -4.48 -9.77
CA TYR A 11 4.12 -5.27 -8.78
C TYR A 11 5.22 -4.41 -8.12
N PRO A 12 5.28 -4.37 -6.77
CA PRO A 12 6.30 -3.59 -6.08
C PRO A 12 7.66 -4.28 -6.14
N LYS A 13 8.75 -3.50 -6.06
CA LYS A 13 10.12 -4.06 -5.96
C LYS A 13 10.35 -4.81 -4.63
N ALA A 14 9.64 -4.41 -3.58
CA ALA A 14 9.71 -5.05 -2.28
C ALA A 14 8.39 -4.89 -1.51
N VAL A 15 8.09 -5.85 -0.64
CA VAL A 15 6.97 -5.79 0.32
C VAL A 15 7.51 -6.04 1.72
N ARG A 16 7.09 -5.20 2.69
CA ARG A 16 7.39 -5.40 4.10
C ARG A 16 6.15 -5.94 4.81
N THR A 17 6.31 -6.98 5.61
CA THR A 17 5.22 -7.59 6.40
C THR A 17 5.69 -7.87 7.82
N ASP A 18 4.74 -8.11 8.72
CA ASP A 18 5.07 -8.71 10.01
C ASP A 18 5.46 -10.20 9.85
N ASN A 19 5.70 -10.86 10.99
CA ASN A 19 6.07 -12.27 11.06
C ASN A 19 4.84 -13.20 11.13
N GLY A 20 3.66 -12.74 10.69
CA GLY A 20 2.44 -13.54 10.65
C GLY A 20 2.59 -14.80 9.79
N PRO A 21 1.89 -15.90 10.15
CA PRO A 21 1.95 -17.16 9.39
C PRO A 21 1.49 -17.01 7.94
N GLU A 22 0.59 -16.07 7.65
CA GLU A 22 0.13 -15.77 6.28
C GLU A 22 1.27 -15.25 5.39
N PHE A 23 2.21 -14.48 5.96
CA PHE A 23 3.33 -13.88 5.22
C PHE A 23 4.60 -14.73 5.27
N THR A 24 4.73 -15.63 6.24
CA THR A 24 5.79 -16.65 6.26
C THR A 24 5.40 -17.94 5.53
N SER A 25 4.17 -18.02 5.01
CA SER A 25 3.67 -19.17 4.26
C SER A 25 4.44 -19.42 2.95
N ARG A 26 4.57 -20.69 2.57
CA ARG A 26 5.17 -21.09 1.29
C ARG A 26 4.45 -20.47 0.08
N ALA A 27 3.12 -20.32 0.17
CA ALA A 27 2.32 -19.74 -0.90
C ALA A 27 2.67 -18.26 -1.14
N PHE A 28 2.80 -17.48 -0.07
CA PHE A 28 3.19 -16.07 -0.17
C PHE A 28 4.62 -15.91 -0.70
N MET A 29 5.56 -16.71 -0.18
CA MET A 29 6.96 -16.69 -0.61
C MET A 29 7.10 -17.05 -2.10
N ALA A 30 6.40 -18.09 -2.55
CA ALA A 30 6.40 -18.50 -3.94
C ALA A 30 5.81 -17.41 -4.85
N TRP A 31 4.71 -16.77 -4.43
CA TRP A 31 4.12 -15.66 -5.16
C TRP A 31 5.07 -14.46 -5.27
N ALA A 32 5.73 -14.08 -4.17
CA ALA A 32 6.70 -12.98 -4.17
C ALA A 32 7.90 -13.28 -5.09
N GLN A 33 8.44 -14.49 -5.01
CA GLN A 33 9.54 -14.95 -5.86
C GLN A 33 9.16 -14.95 -7.35
N ALA A 34 7.99 -15.48 -7.70
CA ALA A 34 7.51 -15.55 -9.09
C ALA A 34 7.40 -14.17 -9.76
N HIS A 35 7.17 -13.12 -8.96
CA HIS A 35 7.04 -11.74 -9.44
C HIS A 35 8.29 -10.88 -9.17
N GLY A 36 9.40 -11.48 -8.71
CA GLY A 36 10.64 -10.75 -8.40
C GLY A 36 10.52 -9.76 -7.25
N ILE A 37 9.57 -9.96 -6.35
CA ILE A 37 9.29 -9.08 -5.22
C ILE A 37 10.17 -9.49 -4.04
N ARG A 38 11.01 -8.57 -3.56
CA ARG A 38 11.78 -8.81 -2.34
C ARG A 38 10.86 -8.77 -1.12
N HIS A 39 10.77 -9.87 -0.38
CA HIS A 39 10.04 -9.91 0.89
C HIS A 39 10.94 -9.49 2.05
N ILE A 40 10.46 -8.55 2.87
CA ILE A 40 11.18 -7.99 4.02
C ILE A 40 10.32 -8.21 5.27
N LEU A 41 10.76 -9.06 6.18
CA LEU A 41 10.11 -9.21 7.48
C LEU A 41 10.50 -8.06 8.40
N ILE A 42 9.58 -7.61 9.26
CA ILE A 42 9.95 -6.76 10.38
C ILE A 42 10.90 -7.50 11.32
N GLN A 43 11.80 -6.75 11.94
CA GLN A 43 12.72 -7.30 12.93
C GLN A 43 11.95 -7.78 14.17
N PRO A 44 12.32 -8.94 14.75
CA PRO A 44 11.78 -9.39 16.02
C PRO A 44 11.91 -8.31 17.10
N GLY A 45 10.85 -8.06 17.85
CA GLY A 45 10.81 -7.01 18.88
C GLY A 45 10.78 -5.57 18.36
N ARG A 46 10.52 -5.34 17.06
CA ARG A 46 10.43 -3.99 16.47
C ARG A 46 9.03 -3.71 15.86
N PRO A 47 7.95 -3.71 16.65
CA PRO A 47 6.58 -3.49 16.14
C PRO A 47 6.42 -2.15 15.42
N MET A 48 7.19 -1.12 15.81
CA MET A 48 7.17 0.18 15.15
C MET A 48 7.45 0.15 13.65
N GLN A 49 8.13 -0.89 13.13
CA GLN A 49 8.34 -1.05 11.68
C GLN A 49 7.06 -1.35 10.90
N ASN A 50 6.00 -1.75 11.61
CA ASN A 50 4.65 -2.00 11.10
C ASN A 50 3.70 -0.81 11.35
N GLY A 51 4.18 0.28 11.96
CA GLY A 51 3.33 1.37 12.45
C GLY A 51 2.48 2.06 11.37
N TYR A 52 2.91 2.03 10.10
CA TYR A 52 2.11 2.59 9.01
C TYR A 52 0.80 1.82 8.79
N ILE A 53 0.85 0.49 8.70
CA ILE A 53 -0.35 -0.31 8.47
C ILE A 53 -1.21 -0.38 9.73
N GLU A 54 -0.60 -0.37 10.91
CA GLU A 54 -1.33 -0.28 12.18
C GLU A 54 -2.09 1.04 12.31
N SER A 55 -1.46 2.16 11.97
CA SER A 55 -2.13 3.47 11.94
C SER A 55 -3.27 3.51 10.92
N PHE A 56 -3.09 2.92 9.74
CA PHE A 56 -4.14 2.79 8.75
C PHE A 56 -5.32 1.95 9.27
N ASN A 57 -5.04 0.77 9.82
CA ASN A 57 -6.05 -0.14 10.34
C ASN A 57 -6.82 0.47 11.53
N GLY A 58 -6.13 1.22 12.40
CA GLY A 58 -6.75 1.98 13.48
C GLY A 58 -7.74 3.01 12.94
N LYS A 59 -7.32 3.87 12.00
CA LYS A 59 -8.21 4.85 11.37
C LYS A 59 -9.41 4.21 10.69
N PHE A 60 -9.19 3.13 9.93
CA PHE A 60 -10.27 2.43 9.25
C PHE A 60 -11.28 1.83 10.26
N ARG A 61 -10.79 1.31 11.38
CA ARG A 61 -11.65 0.80 12.44
C ARG A 61 -12.46 1.92 13.10
N ASP A 62 -11.77 2.97 13.55
CA ASP A 62 -12.37 4.03 14.34
C ASP A 62 -13.33 4.89 13.53
N GLU A 63 -12.98 5.21 12.29
CA GLU A 63 -13.76 6.14 11.46
C GLU A 63 -14.84 5.46 10.61
N HIS A 64 -14.80 4.13 10.48
CA HIS A 64 -15.74 3.41 9.59
C HIS A 64 -16.36 2.19 10.24
N LEU A 65 -15.56 1.24 10.71
CA LEU A 65 -16.11 -0.03 11.19
C LEU A 65 -16.88 0.11 12.52
N ASN A 66 -16.40 0.96 13.43
CA ASN A 66 -17.05 1.18 14.72
C ASN A 66 -18.33 2.03 14.61
N GLU A 67 -18.40 2.90 13.60
CA GLU A 67 -19.53 3.80 13.36
C GLU A 67 -20.68 3.14 12.57
N CYS A 68 -20.46 1.93 12.04
CA CYS A 68 -21.42 1.26 11.17
C CYS A 68 -21.94 -0.06 11.77
N TRP A 69 -23.26 -0.21 11.83
CA TRP A 69 -23.89 -1.51 12.07
C TRP A 69 -24.23 -2.19 10.74
N PHE A 70 -23.71 -3.40 10.54
CA PHE A 70 -23.96 -4.19 9.33
C PHE A 70 -24.86 -5.39 9.62
N GLN A 71 -25.95 -5.51 8.85
CA GLN A 71 -26.84 -6.67 8.92
C GLN A 71 -26.35 -7.83 8.03
N THR A 72 -25.57 -7.53 6.99
CA THR A 72 -25.05 -8.53 6.05
C THR A 72 -23.61 -8.23 5.62
N LEU A 73 -22.88 -9.27 5.19
CA LEU A 73 -21.55 -9.11 4.60
C LEU A 73 -21.58 -8.29 3.30
N HIS A 74 -22.69 -8.33 2.55
CA HIS A 74 -22.83 -7.52 1.33
C HIS A 74 -22.88 -6.02 1.68
N GLN A 75 -23.69 -5.65 2.68
CA GLN A 75 -23.75 -4.28 3.18
C GLN A 75 -22.37 -3.81 3.68
N ALA A 76 -21.67 -4.63 4.45
CA ALA A 76 -20.32 -4.31 4.92
C ALA A 76 -19.35 -4.07 3.75
N ARG A 77 -19.37 -4.93 2.72
CA ARG A 77 -18.54 -4.77 1.51
C ARG A 77 -18.82 -3.47 0.77
N MET A 78 -20.09 -3.12 0.61
CA MET A 78 -20.49 -1.87 -0.06
C MET A 78 -20.03 -0.64 0.73
N ALA A 79 -20.27 -0.62 2.04
CA ALA A 79 -19.84 0.48 2.90
C ALA A 79 -18.32 0.65 2.88
N VAL A 80 -17.56 -0.45 2.98
CA VAL A 80 -16.09 -0.43 2.90
C VAL A 80 -15.61 0.04 1.53
N ALA A 81 -16.29 -0.32 0.44
CA ALA A 81 -15.93 0.15 -0.90
C ALA A 81 -16.13 1.67 -1.05
N VAL A 82 -17.21 2.22 -0.49
CA VAL A 82 -17.47 3.66 -0.46
C VAL A 82 -16.40 4.37 0.36
N TRP A 83 -16.15 3.93 1.59
CA TRP A 83 -15.12 4.52 2.45
C TRP A 83 -13.73 4.47 1.82
N ARG A 84 -13.37 3.34 1.19
CA ARG A 84 -12.08 3.21 0.48
C ARG A 84 -11.95 4.22 -0.66
N THR A 85 -13.03 4.50 -1.38
CA THR A 85 -13.03 5.46 -2.49
C THR A 85 -12.84 6.87 -1.94
N ASP A 86 -13.60 7.27 -0.92
CA ASP A 86 -13.44 8.56 -0.24
C ASP A 86 -12.01 8.75 0.30
N TYR A 87 -11.50 7.77 1.04
CA TYR A 87 -10.16 7.80 1.62
C TYR A 87 -9.05 8.00 0.58
N ASN A 88 -9.15 7.32 -0.57
CA ASN A 88 -8.09 7.35 -1.59
C ASN A 88 -8.24 8.51 -2.58
N GLU A 89 -9.45 8.91 -2.93
CA GLU A 89 -9.71 9.83 -4.04
C GLU A 89 -10.07 11.25 -3.59
N VAL A 90 -10.69 11.40 -2.41
CA VAL A 90 -11.25 12.67 -1.94
C VAL A 90 -10.48 13.23 -0.75
N ARG A 91 -10.16 12.40 0.24
CA ARG A 91 -9.65 12.86 1.53
C ARG A 91 -8.22 13.41 1.45
N PRO A 92 -7.95 14.65 1.90
CA PRO A 92 -6.60 15.21 1.92
C PRO A 92 -5.77 14.73 3.12
N HIS A 93 -4.56 14.24 2.87
CA HIS A 93 -3.66 13.70 3.90
C HIS A 93 -2.51 14.66 4.21
N SER A 94 -2.32 15.02 5.48
CA SER A 94 -1.25 15.95 5.89
C SER A 94 0.15 15.43 5.54
N SER A 95 0.40 14.13 5.72
CA SER A 95 1.66 13.48 5.33
C SER A 95 1.93 13.48 3.83
N LEU A 96 0.91 13.78 3.01
CA LEU A 96 0.99 13.85 1.55
C LEU A 96 0.82 15.30 1.06
N GLY A 97 1.13 16.31 1.89
CA GLY A 97 1.00 17.71 1.52
C GLY A 97 -0.45 18.17 1.31
N ARG A 98 -1.39 17.60 2.09
CA ARG A 98 -2.85 17.83 1.97
C ARG A 98 -3.43 17.36 0.64
N MET A 99 -2.82 16.33 0.03
CA MET A 99 -3.30 15.69 -1.19
C MET A 99 -4.01 14.36 -0.91
N PRO A 100 -5.00 13.96 -1.73
CA PRO A 100 -5.52 12.60 -1.71
C PRO A 100 -4.48 11.55 -2.15
N PRO A 101 -4.48 10.35 -1.55
CA PRO A 101 -3.54 9.28 -1.89
C PRO A 101 -3.48 8.92 -3.39
N ALA A 102 -4.61 8.95 -4.10
CA ALA A 102 -4.67 8.65 -5.53
C ALA A 102 -3.87 9.67 -6.35
N ARG A 103 -4.06 10.96 -6.08
CA ARG A 103 -3.35 12.05 -6.76
C ARG A 103 -1.85 12.05 -6.42
N PHE A 104 -1.51 11.79 -5.16
CA PHE A 104 -0.10 11.63 -4.76
C PHE A 104 0.59 10.51 -5.55
N ALA A 105 -0.06 9.35 -5.64
CA ALA A 105 0.48 8.22 -6.38
C ALA A 105 0.59 8.48 -7.89
N GLU A 106 -0.33 9.23 -8.48
CA GLU A 106 -0.26 9.64 -9.88
C GLU A 106 0.97 10.51 -10.16
N LEU A 107 1.20 11.55 -9.37
CA LEU A 107 2.38 12.42 -9.49
C LEU A 107 3.68 11.64 -9.30
N HIS A 108 3.70 10.69 -8.37
CA HIS A 108 4.86 9.83 -8.16
C HIS A 108 5.14 8.89 -9.33
N ARG A 109 4.11 8.40 -10.02
CA ARG A 109 4.30 7.59 -11.25
C ARG A 109 4.83 8.43 -12.40
N GLN A 110 4.31 9.64 -12.59
CA GLN A 110 4.78 10.57 -13.63
C GLN A 110 6.28 10.87 -13.44
N ARG A 111 6.68 11.28 -12.22
CA ARG A 111 8.09 11.53 -11.90
C ARG A 111 8.99 10.32 -12.11
N ALA A 112 8.52 9.11 -11.78
CA ALA A 112 9.27 7.88 -12.00
C ALA A 112 9.41 7.54 -13.50
N GLY A 113 8.38 7.83 -14.31
CA GLY A 113 8.42 7.70 -15.76
C GLY A 113 9.38 8.70 -16.41
N ASP A 114 9.31 9.96 -15.98
CA ASP A 114 10.19 11.04 -16.48
C ASP A 114 11.67 10.75 -16.16
N ALA A 115 11.97 10.30 -14.94
CA ALA A 115 13.32 9.91 -14.54
C ALA A 115 13.84 8.67 -15.30
N ALA A 116 12.95 7.80 -15.78
CA ALA A 116 13.33 6.65 -16.61
C ALA A 116 13.55 7.05 -18.09
N GLN A 117 12.90 8.12 -18.56
CA GLN A 117 13.08 8.66 -19.92
C GLN A 117 14.33 9.54 -20.06
N PHE A 118 14.76 10.20 -18.98
CA PHE A 118 15.97 11.02 -18.95
C PHE A 118 16.92 10.54 -17.84
N PRO A 119 17.64 9.42 -18.02
CA PRO A 119 18.67 9.04 -17.07
C PRO A 119 19.76 10.11 -17.09
N SER A 120 19.96 10.80 -15.95
CA SER A 120 21.02 11.81 -15.80
C SER A 120 22.36 11.22 -16.23
N THR A 121 22.86 11.63 -17.40
CA THR A 121 24.20 11.32 -17.87
C THR A 121 25.19 12.07 -16.99
N HIS A 122 25.65 11.42 -15.92
CA HIS A 122 26.80 11.89 -15.17
C HIS A 122 28.03 11.70 -16.06
N HIS A 123 28.45 12.75 -16.75
CA HIS A 123 29.72 12.78 -17.47
C HIS A 123 30.83 12.97 -16.41
N PRO A 124 31.83 12.08 -16.30
CA PRO A 124 33.03 12.38 -15.55
C PRO A 124 33.79 13.48 -16.29
N ILE A 125 34.14 14.55 -15.59
CA ILE A 125 35.13 15.52 -16.06
C ILE A 125 36.48 14.94 -15.61
N ASP A 126 37.29 14.53 -16.58
CA ASP A 126 38.73 14.30 -16.40
C ASP A 126 39.48 15.64 -16.48
#